data_AF-A0A938WA66-F1
#
_entry.id   AF-A0A938WA66-F1
#
_cell.length_a   1.000
_cell.length_b   1.000
_cell.length_c   1.000
_cell.angle_alpha   90.00
_cell.angle_beta   90.00
_cell.angle_gamma   90.00
#
_symmetry.space_group_name_H-M   'P 1'
#
loop_
_entity.id
_entity.type
_entity.pdbx_description
1 polymer ?
#
loop_
_entity_poly.entity_id
_entity_poly.type
_entity_poly.pdbx_seq_one_letter_code
_entity_poly.pdbx_strand_id
1 'polypeptide(L)' 'MPLPFQDKPGQLFDNADSFAMVFDEAWQKLLSQPKAAALSADEKKRLALDACADHPFRLSNPAMADQVADFRIRLLGF' A
#
# COMPACT_ATOMS: atom_id res chain seq x y z
N MET A 1 22.64 22.93 11.38
CA MET A 1 21.37 22.82 12.13
C MET A 1 20.63 21.60 11.60
N PRO A 2 20.07 20.71 12.45
CA PRO A 2 19.16 19.68 11.95
C PRO A 2 17.85 20.36 11.57
N LEU A 3 17.31 20.03 10.39
CA LEU A 3 16.00 20.50 9.97
C LEU A 3 14.94 19.85 10.88
N PRO A 4 13.90 20.58 11.31
CA PRO A 4 12.75 19.97 11.96
C PRO A 4 11.99 19.20 10.89
N PHE A 5 12.12 17.88 10.87
CA PHE A 5 11.20 17.03 10.11
C PHE A 5 9.84 17.13 10.80
N GLN A 6 9.01 18.08 10.35
CA GLN A 6 7.61 18.10 10.70
C GLN A 6 6.91 17.04 9.87
N ASP A 7 6.98 15.79 10.31
CA ASP A 7 6.08 14.75 9.81
C ASP A 7 4.66 15.16 10.19
N LYS A 8 3.92 15.72 9.21
CA LYS A 8 2.51 16.04 9.40
C LYS A 8 1.72 14.74 9.28
N PRO A 9 0.77 14.46 10.19
CA PRO A 9 -0.12 13.30 10.05
C PRO A 9 -0.82 13.35 8.69
N GLY A 10 -0.72 12.28 7.90
CA GLY A 10 -1.28 12.19 6.54
C GLY A 10 -0.36 12.68 5.42
N GLN A 11 0.89 13.05 5.72
CA GLN A 11 1.88 13.34 4.69
C GLN A 11 2.30 12.04 3.98
N LEU A 12 2.12 12.02 2.65
CA LEU A 12 2.61 10.94 1.80
C LEU A 12 3.98 11.31 1.25
N PHE A 13 4.90 10.35 1.29
CA PHE A 13 6.23 10.49 0.72
C PHE A 13 6.35 9.64 -0.55
N ASP A 14 7.14 10.11 -1.50
CA ASP A 14 7.49 9.35 -2.70
C ASP A 14 8.58 8.31 -2.37
N ASN A 15 8.23 7.35 -1.51
CA ASN A 15 9.10 6.24 -1.14
C ASN A 15 8.30 4.96 -0.81
N ALA A 16 9.01 3.84 -0.76
CA ALA A 16 8.44 2.52 -0.54
C ALA A 16 7.83 2.37 0.86
N ASP A 17 8.42 2.98 1.89
CA ASP A 17 7.94 2.83 3.27
C ASP A 17 6.59 3.55 3.48
N SER A 18 6.46 4.77 2.97
CA SER A 18 5.19 5.51 2.95
C SER A 18 4.13 4.73 2.18
N PHE A 19 4.50 4.18 1.01
CA PHE A 19 3.58 3.36 0.23
C PHE A 19 3.16 2.10 0.97
N ALA A 20 4.08 1.40 1.63
CA ALA A 20 3.79 0.19 2.37
C ALA A 20 2.78 0.44 3.50
N MET A 21 2.89 1.55 4.22
CA MET A 21 1.93 1.92 5.27
C MET A 21 0.50 2.08 4.71
N VAL A 22 0.36 2.80 3.59
CA VAL A 22 -0.96 3.01 2.95
C VAL A 22 -1.49 1.70 2.36
N PHE A 23 -0.62 0.90 1.74
CA PHE A 23 -0.97 -0.40 1.19
C PHE A 23 -1.46 -1.37 2.27
N ASP A 24 -0.78 -1.45 3.41
CA ASP A 24 -1.18 -2.30 4.52
C ASP A 24 -2.57 -1.94 5.03
N GLU A 25 -2.86 -0.64 5.18
CA GLU A 25 -4.16 -0.16 5.60
C GLU A 25 -5.25 -0.51 4.57
N ALA A 26 -4.97 -0.31 3.28
CA ALA A 26 -5.88 -0.68 2.20
C ALA A 26 -6.14 -2.20 2.16
N TRP A 27 -5.10 -3.01 2.34
CA TRP A 27 -5.17 -4.46 2.38
C TRP A 27 -6.02 -4.95 3.55
N GLN A 28 -5.78 -4.44 4.76
CA GLN A 28 -6.56 -4.79 5.96
C GLN A 28 -8.03 -4.37 5.82
N LYS A 29 -8.29 -3.15 5.32
CA LYS A 29 -9.66 -2.68 5.03
C LYS A 29 -10.35 -3.59 4.03
N LEU A 30 -9.66 -4.01 2.97
CA LEU A 30 -10.20 -4.94 1.98
C LEU A 30 -10.54 -6.29 2.64
N LEU A 31 -9.61 -6.89 3.36
CA LEU A 31 -9.81 -8.19 4.01
C LEU A 31 -10.92 -8.20 5.07
N SER A 32 -11.18 -7.05 5.71
CA SER A 32 -12.30 -6.92 6.66
C SER A 32 -13.68 -6.99 5.99
N GLN A 33 -13.76 -6.86 4.66
CA GLN A 33 -15.03 -6.91 3.95
C GLN A 33 -15.47 -8.36 3.71
N PRO A 34 -16.76 -8.70 3.95
CA PRO A 34 -17.27 -10.06 3.71
C PRO A 34 -17.04 -10.58 2.28
N LYS A 35 -17.04 -9.68 1.31
CA LYS A 35 -16.82 -10.02 -0.11
C LYS A 35 -15.39 -10.45 -0.41
N ALA A 36 -14.41 -10.05 0.42
CA ALA A 36 -13.02 -10.41 0.19
C ALA A 36 -12.78 -11.92 0.27
N ALA A 37 -13.58 -12.67 1.04
CA ALA A 37 -13.45 -14.13 1.11
C ALA A 37 -13.66 -14.83 -0.24
N ALA A 38 -14.44 -14.24 -1.14
CA ALA A 38 -14.73 -14.79 -2.47
C ALA A 38 -13.70 -14.39 -3.55
N LEU A 39 -12.78 -13.48 -3.23
CA LEU A 39 -11.78 -12.98 -4.17
C LEU A 39 -10.50 -13.81 -4.10
N SER A 40 -9.89 -14.03 -5.26
CA SER A 40 -8.53 -14.57 -5.35
C SER A 40 -7.49 -13.62 -4.75
N ALA A 41 -6.29 -14.14 -4.47
CA ALA A 41 -5.18 -13.33 -3.97
C ALA A 41 -4.80 -12.20 -4.96
N ASP A 42 -4.76 -12.51 -6.26
CA ASP A 42 -4.47 -11.54 -7.32
C ASP A 42 -5.52 -10.44 -7.41
N GLU A 43 -6.81 -10.78 -7.31
CA GLU A 43 -7.90 -9.78 -7.29
C GLU A 43 -7.80 -8.88 -6.06
N LYS A 44 -7.49 -9.45 -4.89
CA LYS A 44 -7.30 -8.65 -3.68
C LYS A 44 -6.13 -7.69 -3.84
N LYS A 45 -5.00 -8.17 -4.37
CA LYS A 45 -3.80 -7.36 -4.61
C LYS A 45 -4.15 -6.18 -5.51
N ARG A 46 -4.84 -6.45 -6.62
CA ARG A 46 -5.26 -5.42 -7.57
C ARG A 46 -6.16 -4.37 -6.91
N LEU A 47 -7.17 -4.77 -6.14
CA LEU A 47 -8.05 -3.83 -5.46
C LEU A 47 -7.32 -2.98 -4.41
N ALA A 48 -6.39 -3.57 -3.67
CA ALA A 48 -5.56 -2.83 -2.72
C ALA A 48 -4.61 -1.85 -3.42
N LEU A 49 -4.03 -2.23 -4.56
CA LEU A 49 -3.22 -1.35 -5.40
C LEU A 49 -4.04 -0.21 -6.00
N ASP A 50 -5.25 -0.49 -6.47
CA ASP A 50 -6.17 0.52 -7.02
C ASP A 50 -6.58 1.54 -5.94
N ALA A 51 -6.77 1.09 -4.69
CA ALA A 51 -7.00 1.99 -3.56
C ALA A 51 -5.80 2.90 -3.24
N CYS A 52 -4.60 2.55 -3.73
CA CYS A 52 -3.36 3.30 -3.57
C CYS A 52 -2.92 4.01 -4.87
N ALA A 53 -3.78 4.09 -5.90
CA ALA A 53 -3.41 4.56 -7.23
C ALA A 53 -2.83 6.00 -7.24
N ASP A 54 -3.33 6.86 -6.36
CA ASP A 54 -2.90 8.26 -6.25
C ASP A 54 -1.67 8.46 -5.33
N HIS A 55 -1.09 7.38 -4.77
CA HIS A 55 0.08 7.52 -3.92
C HIS A 55 1.30 7.98 -4.74
N PRO A 56 2.09 8.98 -4.28
CA PRO A 56 3.22 9.53 -5.04
C PRO A 56 4.19 8.45 -5.56
N PHE A 57 4.55 7.49 -4.71
CA PHE A 57 5.41 6.36 -5.07
C PHE A 57 4.82 5.42 -6.13
N ARG A 58 3.48 5.25 -6.15
CA ARG A 58 2.82 4.41 -7.15
C ARG A 58 2.83 5.09 -8.52
N LEU A 59 2.68 6.42 -8.53
CA LEU A 59 2.74 7.23 -9.74
C LEU A 59 4.16 7.32 -10.30
N SER A 60 5.16 7.52 -9.44
CA SER A 60 6.56 7.65 -9.84
C SER A 60 7.20 6.32 -10.24
N ASN A 61 6.85 5.23 -9.55
CA ASN A 61 7.46 3.92 -9.76
C ASN A 61 6.45 2.76 -9.63
N PRO A 62 5.54 2.59 -10.61
CA PRO A 62 4.48 1.59 -10.54
C PRO A 62 5.02 0.15 -10.47
N ALA A 63 6.09 -0.15 -11.19
CA ALA A 63 6.69 -1.49 -11.16
C ALA A 63 7.23 -1.85 -9.76
N MET A 64 7.93 -0.92 -9.11
CA MET A 64 8.43 -1.14 -7.75
C MET A 64 7.29 -1.21 -6.73
N ALA A 65 6.27 -0.36 -6.87
CA ALA A 65 5.09 -0.42 -5.99
C ALA A 65 4.36 -1.78 -6.09
N ASP A 66 4.36 -2.43 -7.25
CA ASP A 66 3.82 -3.77 -7.42
C ASP A 66 4.64 -4.83 -6.67
N GLN A 67 5.97 -4.74 -6.75
CA GLN A 67 6.89 -5.60 -6.01
C GLN A 67 6.78 -5.41 -4.49
N VAL A 68 6.60 -4.16 -4.03
CA VAL A 68 6.37 -3.85 -2.61
C VAL A 68 5.05 -4.48 -2.16
N ALA A 69 3.98 -4.37 -2.94
CA ALA A 69 2.71 -5.02 -2.62
C ALA A 69 2.84 -6.55 -2.48
N ASP A 70 3.53 -7.22 -3.40
CA ASP A 70 3.80 -8.66 -3.29
C ASP A 70 4.58 -9.01 -2.03
N PHE A 71 5.60 -8.22 -1.72
CA PHE A 71 6.40 -8.40 -0.51
C PHE A 71 5.56 -8.22 0.76
N ARG A 72 4.71 -7.19 0.82
CA ARG A 72 3.81 -6.93 1.95
C ARG A 72 2.80 -8.05 2.15
N ILE A 73 2.18 -8.56 1.09
CA ILE A 73 1.22 -9.68 1.16
C ILE A 73 1.90 -10.92 1.78
N ARG A 74 3.11 -11.27 1.31
CA ARG A 74 3.88 -12.39 1.86
C ARG A 74 4.22 -12.22 3.34
N LEU A 75 4.60 -11.01 3.77
CA LEU A 75 4.90 -10.73 5.18
C LEU A 75 3.66 -10.81 6.08
N LEU A 76 2.49 -10.47 5.56
CA LEU A 76 1.22 -10.53 6.28
C LEU A 76 0.65 -11.95 6.39
N GLY A 77 1.31 -12.95 5.78
CA GLY A 77 0.96 -14.37 5.92
C GLY A 77 -0.17 -14.83 4.99
N PHE A 78 -0.37 -14.15 3.85
CA PHE A 78 -1.37 -14.48 2.85
C PHE A 78 -0.76 -15.10 1.59
#